data_AF-A0A1C3VSV7-F1
#
_entry.id   AF-A0A1C3VSV7-F1
#
_cell.length_a   1.000
_cell.length_b   1.000
_cell.length_c   1.000
_cell.angle_alpha   90.00
_cell.angle_beta   90.00
_cell.angle_gamma   90.00
#
_symmetry.space_group_name_H-M   'P 1'
#
loop_
_entity.id
_entity.type
_entity.pdbx_description
1 polymer ?
#
loop_
_entity_poly.entity_id
_entity_poly.type
_entity_poly.pdbx_seq_one_letter_code
_entity_poly.pdbx_strand_id
1 'polypeptide(L)' 'MAGLFANDSEQIDRRTSRSICDAVGERLQQSLRPEPRLPTHLEQLLNELQRRERETH' A
#
# COMPACT_ATOMS: atom_id res chain seq x y z
N MET A 1 -11.43 30.76 -15.86
CA MET A 1 -10.62 31.06 -14.67
C MET A 1 -10.02 29.77 -14.15
N ALA A 2 -8.82 29.44 -14.59
CA ALA A 2 -8.01 28.36 -14.01
C ALA A 2 -6.92 29.03 -13.15
N GLY A 3 -6.69 28.54 -11.93
CA GLY A 3 -5.41 28.81 -11.26
C GLY A 3 -5.43 29.49 -9.89
N LEU A 4 -6.42 29.26 -9.02
CA LEU A 4 -6.31 29.65 -7.60
C LEU A 4 -6.02 28.49 -6.63
N PHE A 5 -5.90 27.25 -7.10
CA PHE A 5 -5.65 26.08 -6.24
C PHE A 5 -4.23 25.49 -6.34
N ALA A 6 -3.31 26.13 -7.06
CA ALA A 6 -1.99 25.55 -7.33
C ALA A 6 -0.81 26.29 -6.70
N ASN A 7 -1.04 27.33 -5.88
CA ASN A 7 0.06 28.15 -5.34
C ASN A 7 0.01 28.44 -3.83
N ASP A 8 -1.02 27.96 -3.12
CA ASP A 8 -1.14 28.06 -1.65
C ASP A 8 -0.63 26.80 -0.93
N SER A 9 0.06 25.90 -1.64
CA SER A 9 0.84 24.87 -0.96
C SER A 9 2.06 25.55 -0.38
N GLU A 10 2.06 25.83 0.93
CA GLU A 10 3.32 25.95 1.68
C GLU A 10 4.21 24.80 1.22
N GLN A 11 5.35 25.12 0.59
CA GLN A 11 6.25 24.10 0.07
C GLN A 11 6.83 23.37 1.27
N ILE A 12 6.24 22.23 1.60
CA ILE A 12 6.77 21.31 2.60
C ILE A 12 8.14 20.89 2.09
N ASP A 13 9.18 21.25 2.83
CA ASP A 13 10.53 20.87 2.47
C ASP A 13 10.68 19.34 2.50
N ARG A 14 11.66 18.83 1.75
CA ARG A 14 11.87 17.38 1.60
C ARG A 14 12.08 16.66 2.94
N ARG A 15 12.71 17.32 3.92
CA ARG A 15 12.96 16.72 5.24
C ARG A 15 11.65 16.57 6.01
N THR A 16 10.81 17.60 6.00
CA THR A 16 9.49 17.54 6.64
C THR A 16 8.59 16.51 5.96
N SER A 17 8.55 16.48 4.63
CA SER A 17 7.81 15.48 3.86
C SER A 17 8.24 14.05 4.23
N ARG A 18 9.56 13.81 4.29
CA ARG A 18 10.11 12.50 4.70
C ARG A 18 9.71 12.13 6.14
N SER A 19 9.81 13.07 7.08
CA SER A 19 9.43 12.82 8.47
C SER A 19 7.95 12.46 8.62
N ILE A 20 7.07 13.06 7.81
CA ILE A 20 5.65 12.72 7.77
C ILE A 20 5.46 11.30 7.22
N CYS A 21 6.09 10.97 6.09
CA CYS A 21 6.02 9.63 5.50
C CYS A 21 6.52 8.55 6.48
N ASP A 22 7.63 8.81 7.16
CA ASP A 22 8.19 7.90 8.16
C ASP A 22 7.18 7.68 9.29
N ALA A 23 6.65 8.75 9.89
CA ALA A 23 5.68 8.66 10.99
C ALA A 23 4.35 7.99 10.59
N VAL A 24 3.86 8.27 9.38
CA VAL A 24 2.67 7.61 8.83
C VAL A 24 2.94 6.14 8.58
N GLY A 25 4.09 5.79 8.00
CA GLY A 25 4.51 4.41 7.77
C GLY A 25 4.55 3.59 9.06
N GLU A 26 5.18 4.14 10.11
CA GLU A 26 5.22 3.50 11.44
C GLU A 26 3.81 3.27 12.01
N ARG A 27 2.93 4.28 11.92
CA ARG A 27 1.55 4.17 12.42
C ARG A 27 0.74 3.14 11.63
N LEU A 28 0.92 3.08 10.32
CA LEU A 28 0.26 2.10 9.46
C LEU A 28 0.72 0.69 9.80
N GLN A 29 2.01 0.46 10.00
CA GLN A 29 2.52 -0.86 10.40
C GLN A 29 1.97 -1.32 11.76
N GLN A 30 1.79 -0.39 12.71
CA GLN A 30 1.20 -0.70 14.00
C GLN A 30 -0.28 -1.05 13.90
N SER A 31 -1.03 -0.35 13.05
CA SER A 31 -2.48 -0.48 12.93
C SER A 31 -2.91 -1.61 11.98
N LEU A 32 -2.14 -1.84 10.91
CA LEU A 32 -2.40 -2.81 9.84
C LEU A 32 -1.35 -3.90 9.89
N ARG A 33 -1.15 -4.52 11.06
CA ARG A 33 -0.18 -5.61 11.20
C ARG A 33 -0.45 -6.66 10.11
N PRO A 34 0.52 -6.94 9.23
CA PRO A 34 0.35 -7.96 8.21
C PRO A 34 0.01 -9.28 8.88
N GLU A 35 -1.12 -9.86 8.51
CA GLU A 35 -1.48 -11.18 8.98
C GLU A 35 -0.49 -12.17 8.36
N PRO A 36 0.19 -13.01 9.16
CA PRO A 36 1.25 -13.89 8.66
C PRO A 36 0.72 -15.01 7.77
N ARG A 37 -0.61 -15.18 7.71
CA ARG A 37 -1.29 -16.19 6.90
C ARG A 37 -2.34 -15.51 6.05
N LEU A 38 -2.49 -15.99 4.82
CA LEU A 38 -3.59 -15.53 4.00
C LEU A 38 -4.92 -16.06 4.57
N PRO A 39 -6.02 -15.31 4.40
CA PRO A 39 -7.35 -15.86 4.55
C PRO A 39 -7.50 -17.14 3.74
N THR A 40 -8.13 -18.17 4.33
CA THR A 40 -8.28 -19.51 3.73
C THR A 40 -8.84 -19.46 2.31
N HIS A 41 -9.79 -18.56 2.05
CA HIS A 41 -10.37 -18.41 0.71
C HIS A 41 -9.35 -17.95 -0.33
N LEU A 42 -8.45 -17.02 0.03
CA LEU A 42 -7.39 -16.57 -0.88
C LEU A 42 -6.33 -17.66 -1.09
N GLU A 43 -5.98 -18.43 -0.06
CA GLU A 43 -5.10 -19.60 -0.20
C GLU A 43 -5.69 -20.62 -1.20
N GLN A 44 -6.99 -20.89 -1.11
CA GLN A 44 -7.69 -21.78 -2.05
C GLN A 44 -7.64 -21.25 -3.48
N LEU A 45 -7.91 -19.96 -3.70
CA LEU A 45 -7.85 -19.34 -5.02
C LEU A 45 -6.44 -19.39 -5.64
N LEU A 46 -5.40 -19.14 -4.83
CA LEU A 46 -4.01 -19.22 -5.28
C LEU A 46 -3.61 -20.65 -5.64
N ASN A 47 -4.01 -21.63 -4.84
CA ASN A 47 -3.76 -23.05 -5.13
C ASN A 47 -4.43 -23.47 -6.44
N GLU A 48 -5.66 -23.03 -6.68
CA GLU A 48 -6.41 -23.29 -7.91
C GLU A 48 -5.74 -22.63 -9.13
N LEU A 49 -5.28 -21.39 -9.00
CA LEU A 49 -4.56 -20.67 -10.05
C LEU A 49 -3.28 -21.44 -10.45
N GLN A 50 -2.45 -21.79 -9.46
CA GLN A 50 -1.21 -22.54 -9.68
C GLN A 50 -1.45 -23.94 -10.24
N ARG A 51 -2.57 -24.58 -9.90
CA ARG A 51 -2.94 -25.88 -10.48
C ARG A 51 -3.23 -25.73 -11.97
N ARG A 52 -4.04 -24.75 -12.36
CA ARG A 52 -4.40 -24.51 -13.76
C ARG A 52 -3.19 -24.18 -14.61
N GLU A 53 -2.29 -23.32 -14.12
CA GLU A 53 -1.05 -22.98 -14.82
C GLU A 53 -0.20 -24.22 -15.13
N ARG A 54 -0.12 -25.16 -14.18
CA ARG A 54 0.60 -26.44 -14.34
C ARG A 54 -0.11 -27.43 -15.27
N GLU A 55 -1.44 -27.41 -15.32
CA GLU A 55 -2.24 -28.27 -16.22
C GLU A 55 -2.23 -27.77 -17.68
N THR A 56 -1.98 -26.48 -17.89
CA THR A 56 -1.82 -25.88 -19.24
C THR A 56 -0.41 -26.04 -19.85
N HIS A 57 0.53 -26.67 -19.14
CA HIS A 57 1.88 -26.99 -19.63
C HIS A 57 2.05 -28.50 -19.80
#